data_AF-A0AA39N0V3-F1
#
_entry.id   AF-A0AA39N0V3-F1
#
_cell.length_a   1.000
_cell.length_b   1.000
_cell.length_c   1.000
_cell.angle_alpha   90.00
_cell.angle_beta   90.00
_cell.angle_gamma   90.00
#
_symmetry.space_group_name_H-M   'P 1'
#
loop_
_entity.id
_entity.type
_entity.pdbx_description
1 polymer ?
#
loop_
_entity_poly.entity_id
_entity_poly.type
_entity_poly.pdbx_seq_one_letter_code
_entity_poly.pdbx_strand_id
1 'polypeptide(L)'
;MSFQHCMPQNLSYSRPPSTIEDKQRPSDIAVDTPDVALPPQPQAPDFPRQSEDNHHFTDQDVYLCLDRLKLYARTAHLYDKGRFELWHKRLDLQLLFAGIFSAIILPLIAETYSFLSEPGPPAYAIRINAFLAISLVISIMTAVFSLHCKQWMDGYDVDLLLRSEAADDLETLAHACRIHQYRFQALVRYRFPSIVGMGAMLIYTSIACFSIALVDFFWHLYRPIGIMLAGLIGVILSLHIFTSLQPCLSSASPFKSPLSYLLVNLWLGALDGQPVMKGKSEQRENMDVEGMKRHLDSAIAHWSTSDALQRPMGYP
;
A
#
# COMPACT_ATOMS: atom_id res chain seq x y z
N MET A 1 -60.98 -10.17 4.68
CA MET A 1 -60.58 -10.03 3.26
C MET A 1 -59.14 -10.48 3.15
N SER A 2 -58.95 -11.69 2.65
CA SER A 2 -57.66 -12.34 2.42
C SER A 2 -57.22 -12.00 1.00
N PHE A 3 -55.97 -11.60 0.80
CA PHE A 3 -55.36 -11.58 -0.53
C PHE A 3 -53.92 -12.09 -0.46
N GLN A 4 -53.77 -13.30 -0.99
CA GLN A 4 -52.53 -13.99 -1.34
C GLN A 4 -51.64 -13.12 -2.24
N HIS A 5 -50.33 -13.15 -1.99
CA HIS A 5 -49.32 -12.59 -2.88
C HIS A 5 -48.84 -13.66 -3.87
N CYS A 6 -48.99 -13.36 -5.16
CA CYS A 6 -48.52 -14.16 -6.29
C CYS A 6 -46.99 -14.08 -6.47
N MET A 7 -46.37 -15.23 -6.75
CA MET A 7 -45.10 -15.33 -7.46
C MET A 7 -45.24 -14.92 -8.94
N PRO A 8 -44.13 -14.50 -9.59
CA PRO A 8 -43.89 -14.95 -10.96
C PRO A 8 -42.46 -15.47 -11.21
N GLN A 9 -42.45 -16.70 -11.73
CA GLN A 9 -41.69 -17.31 -12.84
C GLN A 9 -40.33 -16.73 -13.32
N ASN A 10 -39.39 -17.69 -13.44
CA ASN A 10 -38.21 -17.76 -14.31
C ASN A 10 -38.16 -16.79 -15.50
N LEU A 11 -37.07 -16.02 -15.59
CA LEU A 11 -36.63 -15.33 -16.81
C LEU A 11 -35.22 -15.80 -17.20
N SER A 12 -35.17 -16.67 -18.20
CA SER A 12 -33.97 -17.07 -18.93
C SER A 12 -33.48 -15.91 -19.80
N TYR A 13 -32.28 -15.39 -19.53
CA TYR A 13 -31.63 -14.37 -20.37
C TYR A 13 -30.72 -15.02 -21.42
N SER A 14 -31.12 -14.90 -22.68
CA SER A 14 -30.35 -15.26 -23.88
C SER A 14 -29.28 -14.20 -24.19
N ARG A 15 -28.05 -14.61 -24.53
CA ARG A 15 -26.99 -13.71 -25.06
C ARG A 15 -27.26 -13.32 -26.53
N PRO A 16 -26.93 -12.08 -26.95
CA PRO A 16 -26.91 -11.70 -28.36
C PRO A 16 -25.56 -12.04 -29.04
N PRO A 17 -25.50 -12.12 -30.39
CA PRO A 17 -24.39 -12.71 -31.14
C PRO A 17 -23.21 -11.74 -31.33
N SER A 18 -22.00 -12.31 -31.38
CA SER A 18 -20.74 -11.64 -31.65
C SER A 18 -20.41 -11.65 -33.15
N THR A 19 -20.24 -10.47 -33.74
CA THR A 19 -19.62 -10.29 -35.05
C THR A 19 -18.68 -9.10 -34.96
N ILE A 20 -17.38 -9.32 -35.22
CA ILE A 20 -16.47 -8.42 -35.94
C ILE A 20 -15.17 -9.21 -36.20
N GLU A 21 -14.71 -9.08 -37.44
CA GLU A 21 -13.78 -9.91 -38.20
C GLU A 21 -12.32 -9.93 -37.70
N ASP A 22 -11.68 -11.07 -37.93
CA ASP A 22 -10.25 -11.34 -37.80
C ASP A 22 -9.48 -10.69 -38.97
N LYS A 23 -8.49 -9.83 -38.66
CA LYS A 23 -7.61 -9.22 -39.65
C LYS A 23 -6.17 -9.65 -39.40
N GLN A 24 -5.78 -10.68 -40.15
CA GLN A 24 -4.44 -11.27 -40.24
C GLN A 24 -3.36 -10.21 -40.56
N ARG A 25 -2.24 -10.22 -39.82
CA ARG A 25 -1.04 -9.39 -40.08
C ARG A 25 0.15 -10.32 -40.47
N PRO A 26 1.02 -9.92 -41.42
CA PRO A 26 1.97 -10.82 -42.09
C PRO A 26 3.19 -11.19 -41.24
N SER A 27 3.80 -12.31 -41.65
CA SER A 27 4.97 -12.98 -41.07
C SER A 27 6.32 -12.30 -41.36
N ASP A 28 7.29 -12.70 -40.54
CA ASP A 28 8.75 -12.72 -40.75
C ASP A 28 9.58 -11.46 -40.38
N ILE A 29 10.43 -11.62 -39.33
CA ILE A 29 11.90 -11.64 -39.40
C ILE A 29 12.39 -12.19 -38.05
N ALA A 30 12.90 -13.42 -38.03
CA ALA A 30 13.57 -14.02 -36.88
C ALA A 30 15.01 -13.50 -36.82
N VAL A 31 15.34 -12.73 -35.78
CA VAL A 31 16.73 -12.49 -35.36
C VAL A 31 17.03 -13.55 -34.31
N ASP A 32 17.89 -14.48 -34.68
CA ASP A 32 18.35 -15.58 -33.84
C ASP A 32 19.24 -15.02 -32.71
N THR A 33 18.72 -15.00 -31.49
CA THR A 33 19.49 -14.68 -30.28
C THR A 33 19.47 -15.93 -29.40
N PRO A 34 20.61 -16.47 -28.98
CA PRO A 34 20.63 -17.70 -28.19
C PRO A 34 19.93 -17.47 -26.84
N ASP A 35 18.88 -18.25 -26.60
CA ASP A 35 18.07 -18.26 -25.39
C ASP A 35 18.92 -18.59 -24.15
N VAL A 36 19.32 -17.56 -23.40
CA VAL A 36 19.76 -17.73 -22.02
C VAL A 36 18.50 -17.88 -21.17
N ALA A 37 18.18 -19.12 -20.81
CA ALA A 37 17.06 -19.42 -19.91
C ALA A 37 17.26 -18.72 -18.56
N LEU A 38 16.47 -17.68 -18.29
CA LEU A 38 16.39 -17.08 -16.97
C LEU A 38 15.69 -18.06 -16.01
N PRO A 39 16.18 -18.21 -14.76
CA PRO A 39 15.48 -18.95 -13.73
C PRO A 39 14.12 -18.27 -13.41
N PRO A 40 13.09 -19.06 -13.07
CA PRO A 40 11.74 -18.53 -12.82
C PRO A 40 11.75 -17.62 -11.60
N GLN A 41 11.37 -16.35 -11.80
CA GLN A 41 11.16 -15.43 -10.68
C GLN A 41 10.00 -15.91 -9.79
N PRO A 42 10.02 -15.65 -8.48
CA PRO A 42 8.85 -15.82 -7.62
C PRO A 42 7.76 -14.84 -8.05
N GLN A 43 6.89 -15.29 -8.95
CA GLN A 43 5.69 -14.58 -9.34
C GLN A 43 4.74 -14.56 -8.12
N ALA A 44 4.04 -13.44 -7.92
CA ALA A 44 2.81 -13.46 -7.12
C ALA A 44 1.96 -14.64 -7.60
N PRO A 45 1.27 -15.40 -6.72
CA PRO A 45 0.48 -16.54 -7.17
C PRO A 45 -0.38 -16.10 -8.34
N ASP A 46 -0.10 -16.66 -9.52
CA ASP A 46 -0.85 -16.34 -10.73
C ASP A 46 -2.24 -16.88 -10.49
N PHE A 47 -3.15 -15.99 -10.12
CA PHE A 47 -4.55 -16.35 -10.00
C PHE A 47 -5.02 -16.67 -11.41
N PRO A 48 -5.53 -17.88 -11.67
CA PRO A 48 -6.01 -18.25 -12.99
C PRO A 48 -6.94 -17.15 -13.50
N ARG A 49 -6.59 -16.53 -14.64
CA ARG A 49 -7.59 -15.77 -15.39
C ARG A 49 -8.69 -16.77 -15.70
N GLN A 50 -9.90 -16.42 -15.32
CA GLN A 50 -11.09 -17.19 -15.64
C GLN A 50 -11.05 -17.50 -17.15
N SER A 51 -11.02 -18.79 -17.50
CA SER A 51 -10.78 -19.43 -18.82
C SER A 51 -9.34 -19.29 -19.34
N GLU A 52 -8.53 -20.37 -19.38
CA GLU A 52 -8.48 -21.26 -20.56
C GLU A 52 -8.02 -22.72 -20.29
N ASP A 53 -8.01 -23.21 -19.04
CA ASP A 53 -7.83 -24.64 -18.80
C ASP A 53 -9.19 -25.36 -18.84
N ASN A 54 -9.48 -26.02 -19.98
CA ASN A 54 -10.50 -27.06 -20.09
C ASN A 54 -10.10 -28.34 -19.31
N HIS A 55 -9.44 -28.20 -18.16
CA HIS A 55 -9.53 -29.25 -17.15
C HIS A 55 -10.93 -29.15 -16.58
N HIS A 56 -11.76 -30.12 -16.94
CA HIS A 56 -13.02 -30.36 -16.26
C HIS A 56 -12.66 -30.67 -14.81
N PHE A 57 -12.64 -29.63 -13.97
CA PHE A 57 -12.43 -29.76 -12.55
C PHE A 57 -13.52 -30.71 -12.07
N THR A 58 -13.14 -31.92 -11.70
CA THR A 58 -14.11 -32.96 -11.35
C THR A 58 -14.60 -32.62 -9.94
N ASP A 59 -15.90 -32.73 -9.66
CA ASP A 59 -16.49 -32.45 -8.34
C ASP A 59 -15.74 -33.16 -7.19
N GLN A 60 -15.07 -34.27 -7.51
CA GLN A 60 -14.24 -35.07 -6.62
C GLN A 60 -12.96 -34.37 -6.11
N ASP A 61 -12.39 -33.42 -6.87
CA ASP A 61 -11.18 -32.68 -6.50
C ASP A 61 -11.50 -31.38 -5.71
N VAL A 62 -12.78 -30.97 -5.71
CA VAL A 62 -13.30 -29.79 -4.98
C VAL A 62 -13.80 -30.14 -3.57
N TYR A 63 -13.65 -31.39 -3.10
CA TYR A 63 -14.02 -31.71 -1.72
C TYR A 63 -13.02 -31.05 -0.76
N LEU A 64 -13.23 -29.77 -0.51
CA LEU A 64 -12.78 -29.07 0.68
C LEU A 64 -13.34 -29.83 1.86
N CYS A 65 -12.55 -30.76 2.41
CA CYS A 65 -12.93 -31.44 3.64
C CYS A 65 -13.02 -30.41 4.76
N LEU A 66 -13.92 -30.65 5.71
CA LEU A 66 -14.16 -29.77 6.84
C LEU A 66 -12.86 -29.39 7.56
N ASP A 67 -11.94 -30.34 7.70
CA ASP A 67 -10.62 -30.12 8.31
C ASP A 67 -9.74 -29.13 7.53
N ARG A 68 -9.74 -29.20 6.19
CA ARG A 68 -8.96 -28.28 5.35
C ARG A 68 -9.56 -26.87 5.38
N LEU A 69 -10.88 -26.76 5.38
CA LEU A 69 -11.56 -25.47 5.54
C LEU A 69 -11.30 -24.86 6.91
N LYS A 70 -11.37 -25.66 7.98
CA LYS A 70 -11.04 -25.22 9.35
C LYS A 70 -9.59 -24.76 9.44
N LEU A 71 -8.66 -25.48 8.81
CA LEU A 71 -7.25 -25.07 8.75
C LEU A 71 -7.09 -23.75 7.99
N TYR A 72 -7.67 -23.65 6.80
CA TYR A 72 -7.64 -22.42 6.00
C TYR A 72 -8.21 -21.24 6.80
N ALA A 73 -9.42 -21.38 7.35
CA ALA A 73 -10.08 -20.35 8.15
C ALA A 73 -9.20 -19.86 9.31
N ARG A 74 -8.59 -20.79 10.06
CA ARG A 74 -7.66 -20.46 11.15
C ARG A 74 -6.44 -19.69 10.65
N THR A 75 -5.80 -20.19 9.58
CA THR A 75 -4.59 -19.55 9.04
C THR A 75 -4.87 -18.17 8.44
N ALA A 76 -5.97 -18.03 7.71
CA ALA A 76 -6.45 -16.79 7.12
C ALA A 76 -6.74 -15.73 8.19
N HIS A 77 -7.50 -16.10 9.23
CA HIS A 77 -7.79 -15.21 10.34
C HIS A 77 -6.52 -14.75 11.08
N LEU A 78 -5.57 -15.65 11.36
CA LEU A 78 -4.31 -15.27 12.02
C LEU A 78 -3.49 -14.29 11.15
N TYR A 79 -3.45 -14.55 9.84
CA TYR A 79 -2.73 -13.73 8.89
C TYR A 79 -3.34 -12.32 8.76
N ASP A 80 -4.66 -12.24 8.60
CA ASP A 80 -5.37 -10.97 8.44
C ASP A 80 -5.36 -10.16 9.74
N LYS A 81 -5.57 -10.81 10.88
CA LYS A 81 -5.46 -10.16 12.19
C LYS A 81 -4.10 -9.50 12.38
N GLY A 82 -3.01 -10.23 12.14
CA GLY A 82 -1.66 -9.68 12.32
C GLY A 82 -1.38 -8.45 11.44
N ARG A 83 -1.89 -8.47 10.20
CA ARG A 83 -1.72 -7.37 9.25
C ARG A 83 -2.62 -6.17 9.55
N PHE A 84 -3.89 -6.41 9.88
CA PHE A 84 -4.84 -5.35 10.20
C PHE A 84 -4.49 -4.66 11.51
N GLU A 85 -3.98 -5.38 12.50
CA GLU A 85 -3.42 -4.78 13.72
C GLU A 85 -2.30 -3.78 13.38
N LEU A 86 -1.38 -4.16 12.49
CA LEU A 86 -0.30 -3.28 12.08
C LEU A 86 -0.82 -2.03 11.34
N TRP A 87 -1.76 -2.20 10.42
CA TRP A 87 -2.33 -1.06 9.68
C TRP A 87 -3.17 -0.16 10.55
N HIS A 88 -3.97 -0.71 11.47
CA HIS A 88 -4.71 0.05 12.46
C HIS A 88 -3.78 0.92 13.30
N LYS A 89 -2.74 0.32 13.88
CA LYS A 89 -1.73 1.05 14.67
C LYS A 89 -1.09 2.18 13.87
N ARG A 90 -0.78 1.93 12.60
CA ARG A 90 -0.19 2.94 11.71
C ARG A 90 -1.18 4.07 11.40
N LEU A 91 -2.42 3.74 11.09
CA LEU A 91 -3.48 4.72 10.80
C LEU A 91 -3.82 5.56 12.03
N ASP A 92 -3.83 4.96 13.23
CA ASP A 92 -4.02 5.68 14.49
C ASP A 92 -2.88 6.66 14.77
N LEU A 93 -1.64 6.25 14.51
CA LEU A 93 -0.50 7.13 14.61
C LEU A 93 -0.58 8.30 13.62
N GLN A 94 -1.00 8.05 12.39
CA GLN A 94 -1.20 9.10 11.39
C GLN A 94 -2.29 10.10 11.81
N LEU A 95 -3.41 9.59 12.35
CA LEU A 95 -4.50 10.43 12.83
C LEU A 95 -4.07 11.29 14.03
N LEU A 96 -3.32 10.71 14.97
CA LEU A 96 -2.74 11.42 16.11
C LEU A 96 -1.82 12.57 15.64
N PHE A 97 -0.89 12.28 14.74
CA PHE A 97 0.02 13.30 14.20
C PHE A 97 -0.74 14.39 13.45
N ALA A 98 -1.70 14.04 12.59
CA ALA A 98 -2.51 15.02 11.88
C ALA A 98 -3.30 15.94 12.83
N GLY A 99 -3.88 15.38 13.89
CA GLY A 99 -4.60 16.15 14.90
C GLY A 99 -3.71 17.14 15.66
N ILE A 100 -2.60 16.64 16.22
CA ILE A 100 -1.64 17.48 16.96
C ILE A 100 -1.02 18.54 16.04
N PHE A 101 -0.65 18.16 14.83
CA PHE A 101 -0.04 19.08 13.87
C PHE A 101 -0.99 20.21 13.47
N SER A 102 -2.26 19.89 13.24
CA SER A 102 -3.29 20.91 12.97
C SER A 102 -3.48 21.87 14.14
N ALA A 103 -3.43 21.36 15.37
CA ALA A 103 -3.52 22.17 16.60
C ALA A 103 -2.33 23.13 16.77
N ILE A 104 -1.14 22.79 16.24
CA ILE A 104 0.04 23.66 16.25
C ILE A 104 -0.03 24.70 15.13
N ILE A 105 -0.54 24.34 13.95
CA ILE A 105 -0.62 25.27 12.80
C ILE A 105 -1.67 26.36 13.03
N LEU A 106 -2.83 26.01 13.60
CA LEU A 106 -3.95 26.94 13.70
C LEU A 106 -3.62 28.24 14.47
N PRO A 107 -2.95 28.21 15.64
CA PRO A 107 -2.50 29.43 16.32
C PRO A 107 -1.53 30.26 15.48
N LEU A 108 -0.62 29.61 14.74
CA LEU A 108 0.33 30.31 13.88
C LEU A 108 -0.39 31.03 12.74
N ILE A 109 -1.40 30.40 12.13
CA ILE A 109 -2.26 31.05 11.13
C ILE A 109 -2.96 32.28 11.74
N ALA A 110 -3.51 32.15 12.95
CA ALA A 110 -4.18 33.26 13.62
C ALA A 110 -3.24 34.45 13.85
N GLU A 111 -2.00 34.18 14.25
CA GLU A 111 -0.97 35.20 14.44
C GLU A 111 -0.58 35.86 13.10
N THR A 112 -0.31 35.07 12.06
CA THR A 112 0.15 35.57 10.75
C THR A 112 -0.94 36.21 9.91
N TYR A 113 -2.22 35.98 10.24
CA TYR A 113 -3.36 36.57 9.52
C TYR A 113 -3.41 38.09 9.67
N SER A 114 -2.93 38.61 10.81
CA SER A 114 -2.85 40.05 11.05
C SER A 114 -2.03 40.78 9.98
N PHE A 115 -0.95 40.15 9.48
CA PHE A 115 -0.10 40.70 8.42
C PHE A 115 -0.80 40.85 7.06
N LEU A 116 -1.92 40.14 6.85
CA LEU A 116 -2.73 40.28 5.64
C LEU A 116 -3.74 41.44 5.74
N SER A 117 -3.99 41.94 6.95
CA SER A 117 -4.98 42.99 7.20
C SER A 117 -4.45 44.41 6.91
N GLU A 118 -3.15 44.55 6.66
CA GLU A 118 -2.55 45.83 6.29
C GLU A 118 -2.93 46.24 4.84
N PRO A 119 -3.17 47.54 4.57
CA PRO A 119 -3.42 48.02 3.21
C PRO A 119 -2.21 47.76 2.30
N GLY A 120 -2.34 46.77 1.41
CA GLY A 120 -1.26 46.33 0.52
C GLY A 120 -0.29 45.36 1.20
N PRO A 121 -0.74 44.15 1.57
CA PRO A 121 0.07 43.22 2.33
C PRO A 121 1.33 42.83 1.56
N PRO A 122 2.49 42.75 2.24
CA PRO A 122 3.73 42.41 1.57
C PRO A 122 3.71 40.96 1.06
N ALA A 123 4.44 40.70 -0.02
CA ALA A 123 4.44 39.39 -0.68
C ALA A 123 4.84 38.21 0.24
N TYR A 124 5.68 38.45 1.25
CA TYR A 124 6.04 37.42 2.24
C TYR A 124 4.84 37.03 3.12
N ALA A 125 3.98 37.97 3.51
CA ALA A 125 2.81 37.68 4.33
C ALA A 125 1.83 36.77 3.58
N ILE A 126 1.64 37.01 2.28
CA ILE A 126 0.81 36.16 1.41
C ILE A 126 1.40 34.75 1.30
N ARG A 127 2.71 34.64 1.04
CA ARG A 127 3.41 33.35 0.91
C ARG A 127 3.33 32.51 2.18
N ILE A 128 3.63 33.10 3.35
CA ILE A 128 3.58 32.40 4.64
C ILE A 128 2.18 31.85 4.90
N ASN A 129 1.16 32.71 4.82
CA ASN A 129 -0.22 32.30 5.09
C ASN A 129 -0.71 31.25 4.08
N ALA A 130 -0.31 31.34 2.80
CA ALA A 130 -0.64 30.34 1.81
C ALA A 130 -0.02 28.97 2.14
N PHE A 131 1.28 28.90 2.45
CA PHE A 131 1.93 27.64 2.82
C PHE A 131 1.39 27.06 4.13
N LEU A 132 1.08 27.89 5.13
CA LEU A 132 0.43 27.43 6.36
C LEU A 132 -0.95 26.84 6.07
N ALA A 133 -1.80 27.53 5.30
CA ALA A 133 -3.12 27.04 4.93
C ALA A 133 -3.05 25.74 4.13
N ILE A 134 -2.15 25.66 3.14
CA ILE A 134 -1.92 24.43 2.35
C ILE A 134 -1.50 23.28 3.27
N SER A 135 -0.55 23.51 4.18
CA SER A 135 -0.09 22.48 5.13
C SER A 135 -1.23 21.99 6.02
N LEU A 136 -2.06 22.89 6.56
CA LEU A 136 -3.22 22.54 7.39
C LEU A 136 -4.24 21.70 6.61
N VAL A 137 -4.58 22.11 5.39
CA VAL A 137 -5.54 21.36 4.54
C VAL A 137 -5.01 19.96 4.25
N ILE A 138 -3.74 19.81 3.87
CA ILE A 138 -3.15 18.48 3.61
C ILE A 138 -3.15 17.62 4.89
N SER A 139 -2.89 18.21 6.06
CA SER A 139 -2.96 17.51 7.35
C SER A 139 -4.36 16.97 7.63
N ILE A 140 -5.39 17.82 7.47
CA ILE A 140 -6.80 17.41 7.67
C ILE A 140 -7.21 16.35 6.65
N MET A 141 -6.81 16.49 5.39
CA MET A 141 -7.09 15.47 4.37
C MET A 141 -6.40 14.14 4.69
N THR A 142 -5.22 14.16 5.31
CA THR A 142 -4.55 12.95 5.80
C THR A 142 -5.34 12.27 6.91
N ALA A 143 -5.92 13.04 7.83
CA ALA A 143 -6.79 12.51 8.88
C ALA A 143 -8.05 11.87 8.30
N VAL A 144 -8.73 12.56 7.38
CA VAL A 144 -9.93 12.04 6.69
C VAL A 144 -9.60 10.78 5.90
N PHE A 145 -8.48 10.76 5.17
CA PHE A 145 -8.02 9.59 4.44
C PHE A 145 -7.73 8.40 5.36
N SER A 146 -7.08 8.65 6.50
CA SER A 146 -6.78 7.61 7.49
C SER A 146 -8.08 7.02 8.07
N LEU A 147 -9.08 7.85 8.34
CA LEU A 147 -10.41 7.41 8.78
C LEU A 147 -11.11 6.55 7.72
N HIS A 148 -11.07 6.95 6.44
CA HIS A 148 -11.63 6.14 5.35
C HIS A 148 -10.94 4.78 5.23
N CYS A 149 -9.61 4.73 5.38
CA CYS A 149 -8.88 3.46 5.39
C CYS A 149 -9.35 2.54 6.53
N LYS A 150 -9.62 3.09 7.72
CA LYS A 150 -10.17 2.32 8.85
C LYS A 150 -11.57 1.80 8.53
N GLN A 151 -12.44 2.66 7.99
CA GLN A 151 -13.79 2.24 7.58
C GLN A 151 -13.78 1.12 6.53
N TRP A 152 -12.85 1.17 5.57
CA TRP A 152 -12.68 0.09 4.59
C TRP A 152 -12.20 -1.22 5.23
N MET A 153 -11.32 -1.14 6.22
CA MET A 153 -10.83 -2.29 6.97
C MET A 153 -11.92 -2.91 7.84
N ASP A 154 -12.75 -2.11 8.49
CA ASP A 154 -13.92 -2.58 9.24
C ASP A 154 -14.92 -3.31 8.32
N GLY A 155 -15.10 -2.82 7.08
CA GLY A 155 -15.93 -3.49 6.08
C GLY A 155 -15.35 -4.81 5.55
N TYR A 156 -14.05 -5.06 5.73
CA TYR A 156 -13.42 -6.32 5.38
C TYR A 156 -13.73 -7.42 6.40
N ASP A 157 -14.15 -7.07 7.63
CA ASP A 157 -14.30 -8.01 8.74
C ASP A 157 -15.10 -9.27 8.34
N VAL A 158 -14.39 -10.41 8.29
CA VAL A 158 -14.93 -11.76 8.12
C VAL A 158 -14.75 -12.54 9.44
N ASP A 159 -14.22 -11.91 10.49
CA ASP A 159 -13.91 -12.58 11.76
C ASP A 159 -15.16 -13.18 12.37
N LEU A 160 -16.33 -12.53 12.26
CA LEU A 160 -17.58 -13.08 12.79
C LEU A 160 -17.98 -14.40 12.09
N LEU A 161 -17.72 -14.52 10.79
CA LEU A 161 -18.07 -15.71 9.99
C LEU A 161 -17.05 -16.84 10.17
N LEU A 162 -15.76 -16.51 10.39
CA LEU A 162 -14.68 -17.49 10.58
C LEU A 162 -14.52 -17.94 12.04
N ARG A 163 -14.92 -17.10 13.00
CA ARG A 163 -14.84 -17.36 14.45
C ARG A 163 -16.04 -18.13 14.99
N SER A 164 -17.15 -18.13 14.27
CA SER A 164 -18.33 -18.88 14.70
C SER A 164 -18.00 -20.37 14.77
N GLU A 165 -17.98 -20.90 15.99
CA GLU A 165 -18.00 -22.34 16.30
C GLU A 165 -19.23 -23.05 15.70
N ALA A 166 -20.15 -22.32 15.04
CA ALA A 166 -21.32 -22.86 14.34
C ALA A 166 -21.02 -23.47 12.95
N ALA A 167 -19.76 -23.49 12.52
CA ALA A 167 -19.33 -24.17 11.29
C ALA A 167 -19.22 -25.71 11.46
N ASP A 168 -20.17 -26.33 12.15
CA ASP A 168 -20.42 -27.78 11.96
C ASP A 168 -21.06 -28.04 10.59
N ASP A 169 -21.69 -27.02 10.01
CA ASP A 169 -22.15 -27.04 8.63
C ASP A 169 -21.02 -26.69 7.64
N LEU A 170 -20.71 -27.67 6.78
CA LEU A 170 -19.67 -27.58 5.76
C LEU A 170 -19.92 -26.43 4.77
N GLU A 171 -21.18 -26.22 4.37
CA GLU A 171 -21.56 -25.21 3.37
C GLU A 171 -21.37 -23.79 3.91
N THR A 172 -21.79 -23.55 5.15
CA THR A 172 -21.61 -22.25 5.82
C THR A 172 -20.12 -21.88 5.92
N LEU A 173 -19.26 -22.82 6.33
CA LEU A 173 -17.81 -22.58 6.42
C LEU A 173 -17.17 -22.37 5.05
N ALA A 174 -17.54 -23.21 4.07
CA ALA A 174 -17.06 -23.10 2.71
C ALA A 174 -17.41 -21.72 2.11
N HIS A 175 -18.64 -21.25 2.34
CA HIS A 175 -19.08 -19.93 1.89
C HIS A 175 -18.29 -18.80 2.55
N ALA A 176 -18.05 -18.85 3.87
CA ALA A 176 -17.23 -17.86 4.57
C ALA A 176 -15.79 -17.82 4.02
N CYS A 177 -15.19 -18.99 3.77
CA CYS A 177 -13.84 -19.10 3.20
C CYS A 177 -13.76 -18.54 1.77
N ARG A 178 -14.80 -18.75 0.95
CA ARG A 178 -14.91 -18.18 -0.41
C ARG A 178 -15.01 -16.66 -0.38
N ILE A 179 -15.84 -16.09 0.49
CA ILE A 179 -15.94 -14.63 0.66
C ILE A 179 -14.60 -14.04 1.09
N HIS A 180 -13.95 -14.65 2.08
CA HIS A 180 -12.62 -14.23 2.52
C HIS A 180 -11.64 -14.23 1.34
N GLN A 181 -11.53 -15.34 0.60
CA GLN A 181 -10.60 -15.46 -0.52
C GLN A 181 -10.88 -14.42 -1.62
N TYR A 182 -12.16 -14.17 -1.91
CA TYR A 182 -12.56 -13.14 -2.87
C TYR A 182 -12.11 -11.74 -2.43
N ARG A 183 -12.33 -11.38 -1.16
CA ARG A 183 -11.90 -10.09 -0.60
C ARG A 183 -10.38 -9.98 -0.52
N PHE A 184 -9.70 -11.05 -0.13
CA PHE A 184 -8.24 -11.13 -0.07
C PHE A 184 -7.60 -10.90 -1.45
N GLN A 185 -8.12 -11.57 -2.48
CA GLN A 185 -7.69 -11.36 -3.86
C GLN A 185 -7.90 -9.91 -4.30
N ALA A 186 -9.04 -9.32 -3.95
CA ALA A 186 -9.30 -7.90 -4.22
C ALA A 186 -8.27 -7.01 -3.49
N LEU A 187 -7.97 -7.28 -2.22
CA LEU A 187 -7.01 -6.54 -1.41
C LEU A 187 -5.62 -6.51 -2.07
N VAL A 188 -5.15 -7.66 -2.56
CA VAL A 188 -3.88 -7.80 -3.29
C VAL A 188 -3.94 -7.07 -4.63
N ARG A 189 -5.00 -7.29 -5.41
CA ARG A 189 -5.20 -6.68 -6.74
C ARG A 189 -5.21 -5.14 -6.68
N TYR A 190 -5.87 -4.57 -5.69
CA TYR A 190 -5.96 -3.11 -5.49
C TYR A 190 -4.78 -2.54 -4.70
N ARG A 191 -3.84 -3.37 -4.24
CA ARG A 191 -2.67 -2.95 -3.44
C ARG A 191 -3.04 -2.06 -2.26
N PHE A 192 -4.04 -2.49 -1.52
CA PHE A 192 -4.45 -1.82 -0.29
C PHE A 192 -3.27 -1.45 0.65
N PRO A 193 -2.23 -2.30 0.84
CA PRO A 193 -1.07 -1.92 1.67
C PRO A 193 -0.36 -0.65 1.19
N SER A 194 -0.27 -0.45 -0.13
CA SER A 194 0.31 0.75 -0.74
C SER A 194 -0.58 1.98 -0.55
N ILE A 195 -1.91 1.80 -0.58
CA ILE A 195 -2.89 2.87 -0.34
C ILE A 195 -2.76 3.39 1.11
N VAL A 196 -2.76 2.49 2.10
CA VAL A 196 -2.45 2.84 3.50
C VAL A 196 -1.06 3.49 3.58
N GLY A 197 -0.11 3.00 2.77
CA GLY A 197 1.18 3.60 2.47
C GLY A 197 1.17 5.11 2.20
N MET A 198 0.34 5.52 1.24
CA MET A 198 0.28 6.89 0.72
C MET A 198 -0.17 7.92 1.74
N GLY A 199 -0.99 7.53 2.73
CA GLY A 199 -1.40 8.45 3.79
C GLY A 199 -0.21 9.04 4.55
N ALA A 200 0.87 8.27 4.74
CA ALA A 200 2.06 8.78 5.41
C ALA A 200 2.81 9.82 4.55
N MET A 201 2.67 9.76 3.23
CA MET A 201 3.32 10.73 2.33
C MET A 201 2.62 12.07 2.33
N LEU A 202 1.30 12.08 2.53
CA LEU A 202 0.55 13.33 2.70
C LEU A 202 1.00 14.07 3.97
N ILE A 203 1.18 13.38 5.10
CA ILE A 203 1.65 14.06 6.33
C ILE A 203 3.07 14.60 6.18
N TYR A 204 3.99 13.86 5.54
CA TYR A 204 5.34 14.38 5.27
C TYR A 204 5.33 15.60 4.34
N THR A 205 4.47 15.60 3.32
CA THR A 205 4.28 16.75 2.42
C THR A 205 3.78 17.96 3.20
N SER A 206 2.80 17.76 4.08
CA SER A 206 2.25 18.80 4.96
C SER A 206 3.33 19.40 5.87
N ILE A 207 4.16 18.56 6.49
CA ILE A 207 5.30 18.99 7.34
C ILE A 207 6.32 19.79 6.53
N ALA A 208 6.63 19.37 5.30
CA ALA A 208 7.57 20.11 4.44
C ALA A 208 7.03 21.50 4.09
N CYS A 209 5.75 21.62 3.69
CA CYS A 209 5.11 22.91 3.42
C CYS A 209 5.11 23.84 4.65
N PHE A 210 4.77 23.30 5.83
CA PHE A 210 4.80 24.05 7.08
C PHE A 210 6.22 24.52 7.43
N SER A 211 7.23 23.67 7.22
CA SER A 211 8.63 24.00 7.50
C SER A 211 9.10 25.18 6.66
N ILE A 212 8.70 25.24 5.38
CA ILE A 212 8.97 26.38 4.49
C ILE A 212 8.33 27.66 5.06
N ALA A 213 7.06 27.60 5.45
CA ALA A 213 6.35 28.74 6.02
C ALA A 213 6.99 29.23 7.33
N LEU A 214 7.41 28.29 8.18
CA LEU A 214 8.03 28.60 9.48
C LEU A 214 9.37 29.31 9.31
N VAL A 215 10.21 28.82 8.40
CA VAL A 215 11.47 29.48 8.07
C VAL A 215 11.22 30.88 7.51
N ASP A 216 10.28 31.03 6.57
CA ASP A 216 9.96 32.32 5.95
C ASP A 216 9.40 33.33 6.97
N PHE A 217 8.56 32.87 7.91
CA PHE A 217 8.05 33.66 9.02
C PHE A 217 9.19 34.21 9.90
N PHE A 218 10.06 33.33 10.42
CA PHE A 218 11.16 33.78 11.26
C PHE A 218 12.23 34.55 10.48
N TRP A 219 12.36 34.33 9.18
CA TRP A 219 13.27 35.11 8.34
C TRP A 219 12.91 36.59 8.32
N HIS A 220 11.61 36.90 8.27
CA HIS A 220 11.10 38.28 8.25
C HIS A 220 10.89 38.85 9.65
N LEU A 221 10.57 38.02 10.64
CA LEU A 221 10.42 38.46 12.03
C LEU A 221 11.78 38.73 12.70
N TYR A 222 12.71 37.77 12.62
CA TYR A 222 14.06 37.90 13.18
C TYR A 222 15.05 36.95 12.48
N ARG A 223 15.75 37.49 11.49
CA ARG A 223 16.60 36.74 10.54
C ARG A 223 17.56 35.72 11.19
N PRO A 224 18.24 35.98 12.32
CA PRO A 224 19.12 34.97 12.93
C PRO A 224 18.38 33.68 13.34
N ILE A 225 17.15 33.77 13.88
CA ILE A 225 16.34 32.58 14.20
C ILE A 225 15.95 31.86 12.90
N GLY A 226 15.60 32.61 11.84
CA GLY A 226 15.29 32.04 10.52
C GLY A 226 16.45 31.23 9.93
N ILE A 227 17.69 31.74 10.02
CA ILE A 227 18.89 31.03 9.55
C ILE A 227 19.12 29.73 10.35
N MET A 228 19.00 29.81 11.68
CA MET A 228 19.16 28.64 12.56
C MET A 228 18.12 27.55 12.24
N LEU A 229 16.84 27.93 12.08
CA LEU A 229 15.77 27.01 11.71
C LEU A 229 15.98 26.40 10.31
N ALA A 230 16.37 27.21 9.33
CA ALA A 230 16.65 26.74 7.98
C ALA A 230 17.76 25.69 7.95
N GLY A 231 18.84 25.90 8.73
CA GLY A 231 19.92 24.93 8.87
C GLY A 231 19.45 23.61 9.47
N LEU A 232 18.73 23.67 10.59
CA LEU A 232 18.21 22.47 11.28
C LEU A 232 17.25 21.67 10.39
N ILE A 233 16.26 22.35 9.80
CA ILE A 233 15.28 21.73 8.90
C ILE A 233 15.99 21.17 7.66
N GLY A 234 16.96 21.89 7.10
CA GLY A 234 17.75 21.45 5.95
C GLY A 234 18.50 20.13 6.22
N VAL A 235 19.10 19.98 7.39
CA VAL A 235 19.76 18.72 7.80
C VAL A 235 18.73 17.59 7.87
N ILE A 236 17.59 17.79 8.53
CA ILE A 236 16.55 16.76 8.67
C ILE A 236 15.98 16.36 7.30
N LEU A 237 15.68 17.33 6.43
CA LEU A 237 15.17 17.08 5.09
C LEU A 237 16.22 16.37 4.23
N SER A 238 17.51 16.71 4.34
CA SER A 238 18.56 16.03 3.60
C SER A 238 18.67 14.55 4.01
N LEU A 239 18.57 14.23 5.29
CA LEU A 239 18.53 12.84 5.79
C LEU A 239 17.30 12.10 5.28
N HIS A 240 16.14 12.75 5.26
CA HIS A 240 14.91 12.17 4.73
C HIS A 240 15.00 11.87 3.22
N ILE A 241 15.54 12.82 2.43
CA ILE A 241 15.76 12.64 0.99
C ILE A 241 16.78 11.52 0.75
N PHE A 242 17.89 11.51 1.50
CA PHE A 242 18.92 10.48 1.40
C PHE A 242 18.36 9.08 1.65
N THR A 243 17.66 8.90 2.77
CA THR A 243 17.03 7.61 3.12
C THR A 243 15.95 7.19 2.12
N SER A 244 15.23 8.14 1.53
CA SER A 244 14.20 7.89 0.51
C SER A 244 14.78 7.50 -0.86
N LEU A 245 15.95 8.05 -1.22
CA LEU A 245 16.64 7.78 -2.48
C LEU A 245 17.54 6.55 -2.42
N GLN A 246 18.00 6.15 -1.23
CA GLN A 246 18.88 4.99 -1.05
C GLN A 246 18.38 3.71 -1.76
N PRO A 247 17.08 3.36 -1.73
CA PRO A 247 16.56 2.19 -2.44
C PRO A 247 16.62 2.29 -3.98
N CYS A 248 16.80 3.49 -4.55
CA CYS A 248 17.05 3.66 -5.99
C CYS A 248 18.48 3.28 -6.36
N LEU A 249 19.43 3.59 -5.47
CA LEU A 249 20.86 3.33 -5.67
C LEU A 249 21.19 1.85 -5.46
N SER A 250 20.60 1.22 -4.44
CA SER A 250 20.84 -0.18 -4.11
C SER A 250 19.55 -0.92 -3.76
N SER A 251 19.36 -2.09 -4.38
CA SER A 251 18.24 -2.99 -4.08
C SER A 251 18.33 -3.61 -2.68
N ALA A 252 19.56 -3.73 -2.15
CA ALA A 252 19.84 -4.24 -0.81
C ALA A 252 19.56 -3.22 0.31
N SER A 253 19.02 -2.04 -0.02
CA SER A 253 18.75 -0.99 0.96
C SER A 253 17.69 -1.42 1.99
N PRO A 254 17.93 -1.20 3.30
CA PRO A 254 16.95 -1.51 4.35
C PRO A 254 15.79 -0.49 4.40
N PHE A 255 15.90 0.65 3.73
CA PHE A 255 14.96 1.78 3.83
C PHE A 255 13.75 1.66 2.89
N LYS A 256 13.12 0.47 2.84
CA LYS A 256 11.96 0.25 1.99
C LYS A 256 10.72 0.93 2.58
N SER A 257 10.12 1.81 1.79
CA SER A 257 8.92 2.56 2.15
C SER A 257 7.99 2.70 0.94
N PRO A 258 6.70 3.00 1.14
CA PRO A 258 5.77 3.25 0.03
C PRO A 258 6.29 4.29 -0.97
N LEU A 259 6.98 5.32 -0.49
CA LEU A 259 7.61 6.34 -1.32
C LEU A 259 8.83 5.80 -2.04
N SER A 260 9.67 4.99 -1.41
CA SER A 260 10.82 4.42 -2.11
C SER A 260 10.40 3.53 -3.28
N TYR A 261 9.33 2.73 -3.12
CA TYR A 261 8.78 1.95 -4.24
C TYR A 261 8.26 2.84 -5.37
N LEU A 262 7.57 3.94 -5.04
CA LEU A 262 7.10 4.91 -6.02
C LEU A 262 8.30 5.52 -6.78
N LEU A 263 9.32 5.98 -6.04
CA LEU A 263 10.51 6.60 -6.61
C LEU A 263 11.30 5.64 -7.50
N VAL A 264 11.53 4.40 -7.06
CA VAL A 264 12.27 3.41 -7.86
C VAL A 264 11.52 3.09 -9.15
N ASN A 265 10.21 2.87 -9.08
CA ASN A 265 9.41 2.57 -10.27
C ASN A 265 9.34 3.78 -11.23
N LEU A 266 9.32 5.01 -10.71
CA LEU A 266 9.37 6.23 -11.50
C LEU A 266 10.75 6.41 -12.16
N TRP A 267 11.83 6.22 -11.40
CA TRP A 267 13.21 6.38 -11.86
C TRP A 267 13.58 5.35 -12.94
N LEU A 268 13.28 4.07 -12.71
CA LEU A 268 13.48 3.00 -13.70
C LEU A 268 12.53 3.16 -14.90
N GLY A 269 11.32 3.70 -14.70
CA GLY A 269 10.40 4.05 -15.79
C GLY A 269 10.97 5.14 -16.69
N ALA A 270 11.54 6.19 -16.08
CA ALA A 270 12.14 7.32 -16.80
C ALA A 270 13.38 6.91 -17.62
N LEU A 271 14.21 5.98 -17.10
CA LEU A 271 15.39 5.48 -17.81
C LEU A 271 15.04 4.63 -19.03
N ASP A 272 13.97 3.83 -18.94
CA ASP A 272 13.60 2.87 -20.01
C ASP A 272 12.68 3.47 -21.08
N GLY A 273 12.31 4.76 -20.98
CA GLY A 273 11.42 5.43 -21.94
C GLY A 273 10.00 4.84 -22.02
N GLN A 274 9.62 3.99 -21.05
CA GLN A 274 8.35 3.28 -20.98
C GLN A 274 7.49 3.87 -19.86
N PRO A 275 6.15 3.98 -20.02
CA PRO A 275 5.29 4.41 -18.92
C PRO A 275 5.46 3.46 -17.72
N VAL A 276 5.41 4.02 -16.52
CA VAL A 276 5.66 3.37 -15.21
C VAL A 276 5.14 1.92 -15.18
N MET A 277 5.99 0.95 -15.53
CA MET A 277 5.63 -0.46 -15.45
C MET A 277 5.76 -0.92 -14.01
N LYS A 278 4.67 -1.45 -13.49
CA LYS A 278 4.55 -1.96 -12.12
C LYS A 278 5.49 -3.16 -11.92
N GLY A 279 6.23 -3.17 -10.81
CA GLY A 279 6.98 -4.36 -10.35
C GLY A 279 8.47 -4.39 -10.67
N LYS A 280 9.04 -3.37 -11.35
CA LYS A 280 10.48 -3.34 -11.67
C LYS A 280 11.39 -3.37 -10.44
N SER A 281 10.99 -2.72 -9.35
CA SER A 281 11.73 -2.75 -8.08
C SER A 281 11.84 -4.17 -7.50
N GLU A 282 10.72 -4.88 -7.42
CA GLU A 282 10.67 -6.28 -6.95
C GLU A 282 11.45 -7.20 -7.88
N GLN A 283 11.37 -6.98 -9.20
CA GLN A 283 12.10 -7.77 -10.18
C GLN A 283 13.62 -7.62 -10.05
N ARG A 284 14.11 -6.39 -9.82
CA ARG A 284 15.53 -6.10 -9.59
C ARG A 284 16.03 -6.76 -8.30
N GLU A 285 15.25 -6.69 -7.23
CA GLU A 285 15.55 -7.41 -5.99
C GLU A 285 15.62 -8.92 -6.19
N ASN A 286 14.65 -9.51 -6.89
CA ASN A 286 14.66 -10.94 -7.18
C ASN A 286 15.89 -11.37 -7.99
N MET A 287 16.35 -10.54 -8.93
CA MET A 287 17.59 -10.80 -9.68
C MET A 287 18.83 -10.78 -8.77
N ASP A 288 18.93 -9.79 -7.89
CA ASP A 288 20.05 -9.68 -6.93
C ASP A 288 20.05 -10.87 -5.96
N VAL A 289 18.87 -11.28 -5.47
CA VAL A 289 18.70 -12.44 -4.59
C VAL A 289 19.13 -13.73 -5.30
N GLU A 290 18.69 -13.96 -6.54
CA GLU A 290 19.08 -15.17 -7.29
C GLU A 290 20.60 -15.19 -7.57
N GLY A 291 21.22 -14.02 -7.83
CA GLY A 291 22.66 -13.89 -7.96
C GLY A 291 23.44 -14.20 -6.67
N MET A 292 22.84 -13.95 -5.50
CA MET A 292 23.46 -14.16 -4.18
C MET A 292 22.99 -15.43 -3.47
N LYS A 293 22.19 -16.27 -4.13
CA LYS A 293 21.46 -17.40 -3.54
C LYS A 293 22.28 -18.28 -2.61
N ARG A 294 23.43 -18.80 -3.07
CA ARG A 294 24.29 -19.69 -2.26
C ARG A 294 24.82 -19.01 -0.99
N HIS A 295 25.17 -17.73 -1.08
CA HIS A 295 25.64 -16.95 0.06
C HIS A 295 24.50 -16.72 1.05
N LEU A 296 23.32 -16.37 0.55
CA LEU A 296 22.11 -16.19 1.36
C LEU A 296 21.71 -17.50 2.05
N ASP A 297 21.70 -18.63 1.33
CA ASP A 297 21.40 -19.95 1.89
C ASP A 297 22.37 -20.33 3.01
N SER A 298 23.67 -20.09 2.81
CA SER A 298 24.68 -20.30 3.85
C SER A 298 24.46 -19.41 5.07
N ALA A 299 24.08 -18.14 4.86
CA ALA A 299 23.78 -17.20 5.95
C ALA A 299 22.51 -17.61 6.71
N ILE A 300 21.48 -18.08 6.01
CA ILE A 300 20.24 -18.61 6.60
C ILE A 300 20.53 -19.84 7.45
N ALA A 301 21.32 -20.80 6.93
CA ALA A 301 21.73 -21.99 7.68
C ALA A 301 22.51 -21.63 8.94
N HIS A 302 23.46 -20.68 8.84
CA HIS A 302 24.19 -20.20 10.01
C HIS A 302 23.26 -19.54 11.03
N TRP A 303 22.37 -18.65 10.58
CA TRP A 303 21.41 -17.96 11.45
C TRP A 303 20.45 -18.94 12.16
N SER A 304 19.93 -19.95 11.44
CA SER A 304 19.00 -20.94 12.00
C SER A 304 19.66 -21.85 13.04
N THR A 305 20.96 -22.10 12.91
CA THR A 305 21.77 -22.86 13.89
C THR A 305 22.34 -22.01 15.02
N SER A 306 22.22 -20.68 14.95
CA SER A 306 22.79 -19.79 15.96
C SER A 306 22.02 -19.83 17.28
N ASP A 307 22.75 -19.82 18.41
CA ASP A 307 22.20 -19.84 19.78
C ASP A 307 21.21 -18.68 20.06
N ALA A 308 21.17 -17.66 19.21
CA ALA A 308 20.23 -16.53 19.29
C ALA A 308 18.76 -16.97 19.18
N LEU A 309 18.47 -18.08 18.50
CA LEU A 309 17.12 -18.66 18.43
C LEU A 309 16.78 -19.62 19.59
N GLN A 310 17.79 -20.06 20.34
CA GLN A 310 17.63 -20.99 21.47
C GLN A 310 17.45 -20.26 22.81
N ARG A 311 17.82 -18.98 22.90
CA ARG A 311 17.46 -18.17 24.06
C ARG A 311 16.00 -17.75 23.92
N PRO A 312 15.11 -18.09 24.88
CA PRO A 312 13.81 -17.44 24.91
C PRO A 312 14.05 -15.94 24.97
N MET A 313 13.35 -15.19 24.12
CA MET A 313 13.34 -13.73 24.12
C MET A 313 12.83 -13.23 25.47
N GLY A 314 13.68 -13.23 26.48
CA GLY A 314 13.52 -12.50 27.72
C GLY A 314 13.63 -11.03 27.35
N TYR A 315 12.48 -10.36 27.29
CA TYR A 315 12.41 -8.91 27.29
C TYR A 315 13.23 -8.37 28.49
N PRO A 316 14.11 -7.36 28.30
CA PRO A 316 14.46 -6.49 29.40
C PRO A 316 13.25 -5.67 29.87
#